data_AF-A0A923GPE5-F1
#
_entry.id   AF-A0A923GPE5-F1
#
_cell.length_a   1.000
_cell.length_b   1.000
_cell.length_c   1.000
_cell.angle_alpha   90.00
_cell.angle_beta   90.00
_cell.angle_gamma   90.00
#
_symmetry.space_group_name_H-M   'P 1'
#
loop_
_entity.id
_entity.type
_entity.pdbx_description
1 polymer ?
#
loop_
_entity_poly.entity_id
_entity_poly.type
_entity_poly.pdbx_seq_one_letter_code
_entity_poly.pdbx_strand_id
1 'polypeptide(L)'
;MTRTAQFRSFAEFYPYYLGEHSNPTCRRLHFVGTSLVIALLAYTLGSGKWLLLLAVPICGYGFAWVGHFFFEKNRPATFSHPWYSLIGDFAMFRDILLGRISL
;
A
#
# COMPACT_ATOMS: atom_id res chain seq x y z
N MET A 1 4.27 19.84 -13.83
CA MET A 1 3.51 19.03 -14.80
C MET A 1 3.95 17.59 -14.65
N THR A 2 3.26 16.80 -13.84
CA THR A 2 3.52 15.36 -13.72
C THR A 2 3.00 14.70 -15.01
N ARG A 3 3.90 14.36 -15.94
CA ARG A 3 3.56 13.43 -17.02
C ARG A 3 3.04 12.18 -16.34
N THR A 4 1.80 11.77 -16.62
CA THR A 4 1.34 10.42 -16.32
C THR A 4 2.23 9.49 -17.14
N ALA A 5 3.33 9.04 -16.55
CA ALA A 5 4.15 8.02 -17.17
C ALA A 5 3.25 6.79 -17.27
N GLN A 6 2.81 6.44 -18.49
CA GLN A 6 2.19 5.15 -18.73
C GLN A 6 3.29 4.11 -18.55
N PHE A 7 3.33 3.50 -17.37
CA PHE A 7 4.17 2.34 -17.11
C PHE A 7 3.69 1.18 -17.98
N ARG A 8 4.61 0.55 -18.72
CA ARG A 8 4.28 -0.58 -19.61
C ARG A 8 4.23 -1.91 -18.87
N SER A 9 4.76 -1.95 -17.64
CA SER A 9 4.76 -3.11 -16.77
C SER A 9 4.84 -2.71 -15.30
N PHE A 10 4.48 -3.65 -14.41
CA PHE A 10 4.68 -3.47 -12.97
C PHE A 10 6.16 -3.30 -12.61
N ALA A 11 7.08 -3.95 -13.33
CA ALA A 11 8.52 -3.82 -13.11
C ALA A 11 9.03 -2.39 -13.33
N GLU A 12 8.43 -1.65 -14.26
CA GLU A 12 8.71 -0.22 -14.47
C GLU A 12 8.04 0.66 -13.40
N PHE A 13 6.85 0.28 -12.95
CA PHE A 13 6.09 1.02 -11.94
C PHE A 13 6.70 0.90 -10.54
N TYR A 14 7.20 -0.27 -10.16
CA TYR A 14 7.57 -0.56 -8.78
C TYR A 14 8.69 0.34 -8.23
N PRO A 15 9.77 0.64 -8.97
CA PRO A 15 10.77 1.61 -8.52
C PRO A 15 10.20 3.02 -8.31
N TYR A 16 9.30 3.47 -9.19
CA TYR A 16 8.57 4.74 -9.01
C TYR A 16 7.72 4.70 -7.74
N TYR A 17 6.95 3.62 -7.54
CA TYR A 17 6.13 3.41 -6.36
C TYR A 17 6.96 3.45 -5.07
N LEU A 18 8.11 2.78 -5.01
CA LEU A 18 8.99 2.85 -3.84
C LEU A 18 9.54 4.27 -3.60
N GLY A 19 9.76 5.03 -4.68
CA GLY A 19 10.12 6.45 -4.59
C GLY A 19 9.03 7.32 -3.94
N GLU A 20 7.76 6.99 -4.18
CA GLU A 20 6.60 7.63 -3.52
C GLU A 20 6.43 7.22 -2.03
N HIS A 21 7.32 6.37 -1.51
CA HIS A 21 7.37 5.92 -0.12
C HIS A 21 8.80 6.05 0.45
N SER A 22 9.47 7.17 0.14
CA SER A 22 10.83 7.44 0.58
C SER A 22 10.93 7.60 2.11
N ASN A 23 9.87 8.09 2.74
CA ASN A 23 9.80 8.28 4.18
C ASN A 23 9.60 6.93 4.93
N PRO A 24 10.47 6.59 5.91
CA PRO A 24 10.33 5.38 6.73
C PRO A 24 8.97 5.26 7.44
N THR A 25 8.44 6.37 7.97
CA THR A 25 7.12 6.37 8.62
C THR A 25 5.99 6.09 7.63
N CYS A 26 6.11 6.58 6.39
CA CYS A 26 5.15 6.24 5.33
C CYS A 26 5.14 4.72 5.07
N ARG A 27 6.33 4.11 4.90
CA ARG A 27 6.45 2.65 4.73
C ARG A 27 5.90 1.86 5.91
N ARG A 28 6.18 2.30 7.15
CA ARG A 28 5.64 1.67 8.38
C ARG A 28 4.12 1.70 8.42
N LEU A 29 3.51 2.84 8.06
CA LEU A 29 2.05 2.96 8.03
C LEU A 29 1.44 2.06 6.96
N HIS A 30 2.04 1.97 5.77
CA HIS A 30 1.61 0.98 4.78
C HIS A 30 1.76 -0.45 5.30
N PHE A 31 2.89 -0.79 5.92
CA PHE A 31 3.13 -2.11 6.48
C PHE A 31 2.08 -2.49 7.54
N VAL A 32 1.74 -1.56 8.44
CA VAL A 32 0.67 -1.73 9.43
C VAL A 32 -0.69 -1.90 8.74
N GLY A 33 -1.03 -1.03 7.79
CA GLY A 33 -2.29 -1.09 7.05
C GLY A 33 -2.47 -2.43 6.31
N THR A 34 -1.46 -2.87 5.57
CA THR A 34 -1.46 -4.16 4.86
C THR A 34 -1.54 -5.35 5.82
N SER A 35 -0.84 -5.29 6.98
CA SER A 35 -0.95 -6.34 8.01
C SER A 35 -2.37 -6.48 8.54
N LEU A 36 -3.02 -5.35 8.83
CA LEU A 36 -4.41 -5.32 9.30
C LEU A 36 -5.38 -5.85 8.24
N VAL A 37 -5.18 -5.50 6.98
CA VAL A 37 -5.97 -6.05 5.86
C VAL A 37 -5.83 -7.58 5.80
N ILE A 38 -4.62 -8.12 5.85
CA ILE A 38 -4.38 -9.57 5.83
C ILE A 38 -5.05 -10.25 7.04
N ALA A 39 -4.85 -9.72 8.24
CA ALA A 39 -5.44 -10.26 9.46
C ALA A 39 -6.97 -10.24 9.43
N LEU A 40 -7.56 -9.13 8.96
CA LEU A 40 -9.00 -8.96 8.84
C LEU A 40 -9.60 -9.92 7.81
N LEU A 41 -8.95 -10.11 6.67
CA LEU A 41 -9.37 -11.07 5.65
C LEU A 41 -9.32 -12.51 6.20
N ALA A 42 -8.22 -12.90 6.85
CA ALA A 42 -8.08 -14.22 7.46
C ALA A 42 -9.17 -14.47 8.52
N TYR A 43 -9.42 -13.49 9.40
CA TYR A 43 -10.48 -13.59 10.41
C TYR A 43 -11.86 -13.70 9.78
N THR A 44 -12.16 -12.87 8.78
CA THR A 44 -13.46 -12.85 8.11
C THR A 44 -13.77 -14.19 7.44
N LEU A 45 -12.77 -14.78 6.77
CA LEU A 45 -12.89 -16.10 6.15
C LEU A 45 -13.10 -17.20 7.20
N GLY A 46 -12.36 -17.17 8.31
CA GLY A 46 -12.47 -18.17 9.37
C GLY A 46 -13.76 -18.06 10.21
N SER A 47 -14.30 -16.85 10.39
CA SER A 47 -15.48 -16.62 11.23
C SER A 47 -16.79 -16.49 10.45
N GLY A 48 -16.74 -16.43 9.11
CA GLY A 48 -17.92 -16.19 8.25
C GLY A 48 -18.58 -14.81 8.42
N LYS A 49 -17.90 -13.85 9.06
CA LYS A 49 -18.45 -12.53 9.38
C LYS A 49 -18.25 -11.56 8.22
N TRP A 50 -18.93 -11.82 7.10
CA TRP A 50 -18.71 -11.12 5.83
C TRP A 50 -18.86 -9.59 5.90
N LEU A 51 -19.61 -9.04 6.85
CA LEU A 51 -19.70 -7.58 7.07
C LEU A 51 -18.34 -6.94 7.37
N LEU A 52 -17.38 -7.68 7.92
CA LEU A 52 -16.04 -7.18 8.21
C LEU A 52 -15.23 -6.84 6.95
N LEU A 53 -15.64 -7.33 5.77
CA LEU A 53 -15.02 -6.91 4.50
C LEU A 53 -15.15 -5.41 4.25
N LEU A 54 -16.15 -4.73 4.83
CA LEU A 54 -16.31 -3.28 4.73
C LEU A 54 -15.19 -2.51 5.44
N ALA A 55 -14.53 -3.11 6.43
CA ALA A 55 -13.40 -2.49 7.13
C ALA A 55 -12.07 -2.63 6.38
N VAL A 56 -11.97 -3.52 5.39
CA VAL A 56 -10.75 -3.72 4.58
C VAL A 56 -10.26 -2.44 3.90
N PRO A 57 -11.08 -1.70 3.12
CA PRO A 57 -10.61 -0.47 2.49
C PRO A 57 -10.27 0.62 3.52
N ILE A 58 -10.95 0.64 4.67
CA ILE A 58 -10.70 1.61 5.74
C ILE A 58 -9.32 1.36 6.37
N CYS A 59 -9.00 0.10 6.70
CA CYS A 59 -7.70 -0.27 7.25
C CYS A 59 -6.56 -0.11 6.22
N GLY A 60 -6.79 -0.49 4.96
CA GLY A 60 -5.77 -0.31 3.92
C GLY A 60 -5.48 1.15 3.63
N TYR A 61 -6.50 1.90 3.18
CA TYR A 61 -6.32 3.28 2.73
C TYR A 61 -6.13 4.27 3.87
N GLY A 62 -6.73 4.05 5.05
CA GLY A 62 -6.62 4.96 6.17
C GLY A 62 -5.17 5.17 6.60
N PHE A 63 -4.43 4.09 6.84
CA PHE A 63 -3.01 4.18 7.23
C PHE A 63 -2.13 4.66 6.06
N ALA A 64 -2.37 4.16 4.84
CA ALA A 64 -1.63 4.58 3.66
C ALA A 64 -1.73 6.09 3.40
N TRP A 65 -2.94 6.64 3.46
CA TRP A 65 -3.18 8.07 3.26
C TRP A 65 -2.58 8.94 4.36
N VAL A 66 -2.54 8.46 5.61
CA VAL A 66 -1.82 9.17 6.67
C VAL A 66 -0.32 9.24 6.33
N GLY A 67 0.27 8.15 5.84
CA GLY A 67 1.65 8.11 5.34
C GLY A 67 1.89 9.14 4.24
N HIS A 68 1.10 9.09 3.18
CA HIS A 68 1.24 9.96 2.02
C HIS A 68 1.01 11.44 2.34
N PHE A 69 -0.09 11.79 3.03
CA PHE A 69 -0.44 13.20 3.18
C PHE A 69 0.33 13.92 4.29
N PHE A 70 0.70 13.23 5.37
CA PHE A 70 1.36 13.86 6.51
C PHE A 70 2.88 13.69 6.50
N PHE A 71 3.40 12.55 6.02
CA PHE A 71 4.84 12.25 6.09
C PHE A 71 5.54 12.43 4.75
N GLU A 72 4.99 11.88 3.68
CA GLU A 72 5.58 12.01 2.33
C GLU A 72 5.21 13.34 1.66
N LYS A 73 4.03 13.88 1.99
CA LYS A 73 3.45 15.10 1.40
C LYS A 73 3.26 15.00 -0.12
N ASN A 74 2.95 13.81 -0.62
CA ASN A 74 2.60 13.55 -2.01
C ASN A 74 1.14 13.08 -2.13
N ARG A 75 0.69 12.92 -3.38
CA ARG A 75 -0.61 12.28 -3.65
C ARG A 75 -0.38 10.79 -3.93
N PRO A 76 -1.13 9.88 -3.29
CA PRO A 76 -1.02 8.46 -3.54
C PRO A 76 -1.09 8.10 -5.03
N ALA A 77 -0.16 7.25 -5.48
CA ALA A 77 -0.13 6.73 -6.85
C ALA A 77 -1.42 5.98 -7.21
N THR A 78 -2.18 5.50 -6.22
CA THR A 78 -3.47 4.81 -6.38
C THR A 78 -4.47 5.64 -7.19
N PHE A 79 -4.40 6.97 -7.14
CA PHE A 79 -5.29 7.82 -7.92
C PHE A 79 -5.02 7.80 -9.43
N SER A 80 -3.83 7.41 -9.85
CA SER A 80 -3.46 7.30 -11.27
C SER A 80 -3.30 5.84 -11.71
N HIS A 81 -2.81 4.97 -10.83
CA HIS A 81 -2.51 3.56 -11.11
C HIS A 81 -3.06 2.67 -9.99
N PRO A 82 -4.39 2.52 -9.85
CA PRO A 82 -5.01 1.88 -8.69
C PRO A 82 -4.56 0.41 -8.53
N TRP A 83 -4.58 -0.36 -9.61
CA TRP A 83 -4.20 -1.77 -9.59
C TRP A 83 -2.72 -1.98 -9.29
N TYR A 84 -1.85 -1.19 -9.93
CA TYR A 84 -0.41 -1.29 -9.68
C TYR A 84 -0.05 -0.82 -8.28
N SER A 85 -0.74 0.18 -7.74
CA SER A 85 -0.51 0.64 -6.36
C SER A 85 -0.93 -0.42 -5.35
N LEU A 86 -2.07 -1.09 -5.56
CA LEU A 86 -2.49 -2.20 -4.71
C LEU A 86 -1.46 -3.35 -4.74
N ILE A 87 -1.00 -3.75 -5.93
CA ILE A 87 0.07 -4.76 -6.07
C ILE A 87 1.36 -4.26 -5.40
N GLY A 88 1.66 -2.96 -5.52
CA GLY A 88 2.77 -2.27 -4.88
C GLY A 88 2.76 -2.40 -3.37
N ASP A 89 1.60 -2.22 -2.72
CA ASP A 89 1.45 -2.37 -1.27
C ASP A 89 1.87 -3.77 -0.80
N PHE A 90 1.37 -4.82 -1.47
CA PHE A 90 1.72 -6.20 -1.14
C PHE A 90 3.17 -6.54 -1.52
N ALA A 91 3.70 -6.00 -2.62
CA ALA A 91 5.08 -6.20 -3.03
C ALA A 91 6.07 -5.57 -2.05
N MET A 92 5.79 -4.32 -1.62
CA MET A 92 6.58 -3.62 -0.61
C MET A 92 6.48 -4.33 0.74
N PHE A 93 5.28 -4.76 1.15
CA PHE A 93 5.09 -5.56 2.36
C PHE A 93 5.95 -6.83 2.35
N ARG A 94 5.91 -7.60 1.26
CA ARG A 94 6.76 -8.79 1.06
C ARG A 94 8.24 -8.43 1.12
N ASP A 95 8.68 -7.40 0.41
CA ASP A 95 10.09 -7.03 0.34
C ASP A 95 10.63 -6.51 1.68
N ILE A 96 9.79 -5.88 2.51
CA ILE A 96 10.10 -5.58 3.91
C ILE A 96 10.27 -6.86 4.72
N LEU A 97 9.35 -7.82 4.62
CA LEU A 97 9.46 -9.11 5.33
C LEU A 97 10.72 -9.90 4.93
N LEU A 98 11.13 -9.80 3.67
CA LEU A 98 12.34 -10.43 3.14
C LEU A 98 13.62 -9.62 3.44
N GLY A 99 13.52 -8.48 4.13
CA GLY A 99 14.67 -7.62 4.47
C GLY A 99 15.30 -6.90 3.28
N ARG A 100 14.61 -6.83 2.13
CA ARG A 100 15.07 -6.14 0.91
C ARG A 100 14.86 -4.63 0.99
N ILE A 101 13.88 -4.20 1.79
CA ILE A 101 13.55 -2.79 2.04
C ILE A 101 13.52 -2.57 3.55
N SER A 102 14.11 -1.48 4.01
CA SER A 102 14.11 -1.11 5.43
C SER A 102 12.85 -0.35 5.84
N LEU A 103 12.43 -0.56 7.09
CA LEU A 103 11.33 0.16 7.74
C LEU A 103 11.75 1.45 8.41
#